data_AF-A0A448YFK2-F1
#
_entry.id   AF-A0A448YFK2-F1
#
_cell.length_a   1.000
_cell.length_b   1.000
_cell.length_c   1.000
_cell.angle_alpha   90.00
_cell.angle_beta   90.00
_cell.angle_gamma   90.00
#
_symmetry.space_group_name_H-M   'P 1'
#
loop_
_entity.id
_entity.type
_entity.pdbx_description
1 polymer ?
#
loop_
_entity_poly.entity_id
_entity_poly.type
_entity_poly.pdbx_seq_one_letter_code
_entity_poly.pdbx_strand_id
1 'polypeptide(L)'
;MPPRPKVSELEIEEKFIKGGSGNGGQKINKTNSKVQLKHIPTGIVVTSQATRSRDQNRKIAREILAMKLDEMEKGKESRAQLLMARKQMVKRRSKKKSKAKYRKLEEEKKTESESNVETEQETTIVDEDEDIIVVK
;
A
#
# COMPACT_ATOMS: atom_id res chain seq x y z
N MET A 1 -9.63 11.21 9.86
CA MET A 1 -8.90 9.95 10.13
C MET A 1 -9.43 9.43 11.46
N PRO A 2 -9.77 8.13 11.60
CA PRO A 2 -10.36 7.64 12.85
C PRO A 2 -9.43 7.94 14.05
N PRO A 3 -9.99 8.33 15.20
CA PRO A 3 -9.23 8.77 16.36
C PRO A 3 -8.31 7.66 16.86
N ARG A 4 -7.16 8.03 17.41
CA ARG A 4 -6.23 7.05 17.99
C ARG A 4 -6.82 6.49 19.29
N PRO A 5 -6.87 5.17 19.47
CA PRO A 5 -7.25 4.59 20.75
C PRO A 5 -6.21 5.02 21.81
N LYS A 6 -6.70 5.41 22.99
CA LYS A 6 -5.89 5.76 24.14
C LYS A 6 -6.01 4.63 25.16
N VAL A 7 -4.89 4.28 25.80
CA VAL A 7 -4.86 3.27 26.87
C VAL A 7 -4.59 3.98 28.19
N SER A 8 -5.28 3.57 29.25
CA SER A 8 -5.04 3.93 30.64
C SER A 8 -3.63 3.48 31.05
N GLU A 9 -2.81 4.38 31.60
CA GLU A 9 -1.45 4.02 32.04
C GLU A 9 -1.45 3.18 33.34
N LEU A 10 -2.54 3.19 34.10
CA LEU A 10 -2.67 2.51 35.39
C LEU A 10 -2.78 0.98 35.28
N GLU A 11 -3.16 0.46 34.11
CA GLU A 11 -3.43 -0.96 33.89
C GLU A 11 -2.30 -1.66 33.10
N ILE A 12 -1.15 -1.00 32.97
CA ILE A 12 -0.04 -1.45 32.14
C ILE A 12 1.19 -1.75 33.02
N GLU A 13 1.69 -2.98 32.92
CA GLU A 13 3.01 -3.36 33.45
C GLU A 13 4.07 -3.15 32.36
N GLU A 14 5.09 -2.34 32.67
CA GLU A 14 6.22 -2.08 31.78
C GLU A 14 7.47 -2.83 32.23
N LYS A 15 8.11 -3.56 31.30
CA LYS A 15 9.37 -4.27 31.53
C LYS A 15 10.36 -3.99 30.42
N PHE A 16 11.61 -3.71 30.81
CA PHE A 16 12.73 -3.53 29.88
C PHE A 16 13.55 -4.81 29.79
N ILE A 17 13.81 -5.26 28.57
CA ILE A 17 14.51 -6.52 28.28
C ILE A 17 15.68 -6.21 27.35
N LYS A 18 16.69 -7.07 27.35
CA LYS A 18 17.76 -7.04 26.34
C LYS A 18 17.20 -7.38 24.97
N GLY A 19 17.77 -6.79 23.92
CA GLY A 19 17.27 -6.90 22.53
C GLY A 19 17.36 -8.30 21.91
N GLY A 20 17.97 -9.27 22.59
CA GLY A 20 18.02 -10.65 22.16
C GLY A 20 19.39 -11.29 22.40
N SER A 21 19.44 -12.61 22.19
CA SER A 21 20.66 -13.43 22.25
C SER A 21 21.13 -13.85 20.86
N GLY A 22 20.79 -13.07 19.81
CA GLY A 22 21.15 -13.36 18.42
C GLY A 22 22.35 -12.55 17.93
N ASN A 23 22.66 -12.68 16.63
CA ASN A 23 23.75 -12.01 15.90
C ASN A 23 23.55 -10.48 15.74
N GLY A 24 22.91 -9.82 16.71
CA GLY A 24 22.82 -8.37 16.78
C GLY A 24 24.17 -7.74 17.12
N GLY A 25 24.31 -6.45 16.85
CA GLY A 25 25.49 -5.69 17.27
C GLY A 25 25.61 -5.62 18.80
N GLN A 26 26.84 -5.41 19.29
CA GLN A 26 27.16 -5.29 20.71
C GLN A 26 26.21 -4.38 21.50
N LYS A 27 25.78 -3.27 20.88
CA LYS A 27 24.86 -2.30 21.49
C LYS A 27 23.48 -2.89 21.79
N ILE A 28 22.95 -3.75 20.92
CA ILE A 28 21.62 -4.36 21.08
C ILE A 28 21.64 -5.41 22.19
N ASN A 29 22.75 -6.14 22.31
CA ASN A 29 22.88 -7.22 23.29
C ASN A 29 23.18 -6.69 24.71
N LYS A 30 23.89 -5.56 24.82
CA LYS A 30 24.23 -4.94 26.12
C LYS A 30 23.14 -4.01 26.65
N THR A 31 22.40 -3.32 25.77
CA THR A 31 21.42 -2.31 26.19
C THR A 31 20.02 -2.92 26.37
N ASN A 32 19.35 -2.56 27.48
CA ASN A 32 17.94 -2.91 27.74
C ASN A 32 16.98 -1.99 26.97
N SER A 33 17.12 -1.92 25.64
CA SER A 33 16.33 -1.03 24.79
C SER A 33 14.99 -1.63 24.36
N LYS A 34 14.81 -2.96 24.47
CA LYS A 34 13.55 -3.63 24.13
C LYS A 34 12.53 -3.41 25.24
N VAL A 35 11.32 -2.99 24.87
CA VAL A 35 10.22 -2.72 25.79
C VAL A 35 9.17 -3.82 25.64
N GLN A 36 8.76 -4.40 26.76
CA GLN A 36 7.61 -5.28 26.88
C GLN A 36 6.56 -4.56 27.72
N LEU A 37 5.36 -4.43 27.16
CA LEU A 37 4.19 -3.92 27.86
C LEU A 37 3.18 -5.06 27.99
N LYS A 38 2.63 -5.22 29.18
CA LYS A 38 1.55 -6.17 29.46
C LYS A 38 0.35 -5.40 30.00
N HIS A 39 -0.81 -5.61 29.40
CA HIS A 39 -2.06 -5.10 29.94
C HIS A 39 -2.60 -6.08 30.97
N ILE A 40 -2.77 -5.64 32.22
CA ILE A 40 -3.13 -6.48 33.35
C ILE A 40 -4.51 -7.13 33.16
N PRO A 41 -5.59 -6.39 32.83
CA PRO A 41 -6.93 -6.99 32.82
C PRO A 41 -7.18 -7.90 31.61
N THR A 42 -6.55 -7.64 30.46
CA THR A 42 -6.73 -8.47 29.25
C THR A 42 -5.62 -9.51 29.03
N GLY A 43 -4.53 -9.43 29.80
CA GLY A 43 -3.38 -10.33 29.66
C GLY A 43 -2.58 -10.15 28.36
N ILE A 44 -2.89 -9.15 27.53
CA ILE A 44 -2.21 -8.94 26.24
C ILE A 44 -0.79 -8.45 26.48
N VAL A 45 0.18 -9.18 25.92
CA VAL A 45 1.58 -8.82 25.95
C VAL A 45 2.02 -8.31 24.57
N VAL A 46 2.70 -7.17 24.56
CA VAL A 46 3.28 -6.56 23.37
C VAL A 46 4.74 -6.26 23.63
N THR A 47 5.59 -6.60 22.66
CA THR A 47 7.02 -6.24 22.70
C THR A 47 7.37 -5.36 21.51
N SER A 48 8.21 -4.35 21.73
CA SER A 48 8.73 -3.49 20.66
C SER A 48 10.25 -3.34 20.74
N GLN A 49 10.89 -3.49 19.58
CA GLN A 49 12.33 -3.31 19.35
C GLN A 49 12.56 -2.69 17.97
N ALA A 50 11.87 -1.59 17.68
CA ALA A 50 11.98 -0.91 16.39
C ALA A 50 13.24 -0.04 16.30
N THR A 51 13.67 0.52 17.43
CA THR A 51 14.75 1.52 17.47
C THR A 51 15.77 1.23 18.55
N ARG A 52 16.90 1.95 18.51
CA ARG A 52 17.92 1.92 19.56
C ARG A 52 17.50 2.64 20.86
N SER A 53 16.47 3.49 20.81
CA SER A 53 16.02 4.29 21.94
C SER A 53 14.87 3.63 22.68
N ARG A 54 15.02 3.52 24.01
CA ARG A 54 14.00 2.94 24.89
C ARG A 54 12.70 3.75 24.87
N ASP A 55 12.77 5.07 24.90
CA ASP A 55 11.59 5.94 24.93
C ASP A 55 10.79 5.88 23.63
N GLN A 56 11.48 5.77 22.49
CA GLN A 56 10.83 5.56 21.20
C GLN A 56 10.14 4.19 21.18
N ASN A 57 10.83 3.14 21.64
CA ASN A 57 10.24 1.81 21.73
C ASN A 57 9.04 1.76 22.69
N ARG A 58 9.07 2.52 23.79
CA ARG A 58 7.94 2.67 24.73
C ARG A 58 6.72 3.31 24.06
N LYS A 59 6.92 4.41 23.33
CA LYS A 59 5.84 5.06 22.57
C LYS A 59 5.23 4.10 21.54
N ILE A 60 6.07 3.42 20.77
CA ILE A 60 5.63 2.46 19.76
C ILE A 60 4.88 1.29 20.40
N ALA A 61 5.39 0.74 21.51
CA ALA A 61 4.73 -0.36 22.22
C ALA A 61 3.34 0.05 22.73
N ARG A 62 3.18 1.27 23.26
CA ARG A 62 1.86 1.78 23.67
C ARG A 62 0.91 1.92 22.49
N GLU A 63 1.37 2.44 21.36
CA GLU A 63 0.53 2.55 20.16
C GLU A 63 0.07 1.18 19.67
N ILE A 64 0.95 0.18 19.67
CA ILE A 64 0.61 -1.19 19.27
C ILE A 64 -0.38 -1.82 20.27
N LEU A 65 -0.15 -1.64 21.57
CA LEU A 65 -1.06 -2.14 22.60
C LEU A 65 -2.45 -1.53 22.46
N ALA A 66 -2.54 -0.21 22.24
CA ALA A 66 -3.78 0.50 21.99
C ALA A 66 -4.54 -0.04 20.77
N MET A 67 -3.82 -0.30 19.68
CA MET A 67 -4.42 -0.87 18.47
C MET A 67 -4.94 -2.29 18.70
N LYS A 68 -4.22 -3.13 19.45
CA LYS A 68 -4.68 -4.49 19.78
C LYS A 68 -5.91 -4.47 20.68
N LEU A 69 -5.95 -3.58 21.66
CA LEU A 69 -7.12 -3.42 22.54
C LEU A 69 -8.34 -2.94 21.74
N ASP A 70 -8.17 -1.92 20.89
CA ASP A 70 -9.24 -1.42 20.03
C ASP A 70 -9.74 -2.49 19.03
N GLU A 71 -8.84 -3.33 18.52
CA GLU A 71 -9.20 -4.47 17.67
C GLU A 71 -9.99 -5.53 18.45
N MET A 72 -9.64 -5.78 19.71
CA MET A 72 -10.36 -6.70 20.56
C MET A 72 -11.75 -6.19 20.94
N GLU A 73 -11.89 -4.90 21.27
CA GLU A 73 -13.16 -4.30 21.69
C GLU A 73 -14.12 -4.05 20.52
N LYS A 74 -13.61 -3.51 19.40
CA LYS A 74 -14.45 -3.06 18.27
C LYS A 74 -14.42 -3.96 17.05
N GLY A 75 -13.48 -4.90 16.97
CA GLY A 75 -13.35 -5.85 15.86
C GLY A 75 -13.39 -5.15 14.50
N LYS A 76 -14.52 -5.31 13.79
CA LYS A 76 -14.77 -4.76 12.43
C LYS A 76 -14.76 -3.24 12.34
N GLU A 77 -15.08 -2.57 13.43
CA GLU A 77 -15.07 -1.10 13.51
C GLU A 77 -13.73 -0.55 14.00
N SER A 78 -12.76 -1.43 14.25
CA SER A 78 -11.43 -1.01 14.67
C SER A 78 -10.83 -0.04 13.65
N ARG A 79 -10.09 0.92 14.18
CA ARG A 79 -9.33 1.90 13.41
C ARG A 79 -8.50 1.21 12.32
N ALA A 80 -7.84 0.09 12.64
CA ALA A 80 -6.98 -0.64 11.71
C ALA A 80 -7.74 -1.10 10.47
N GLN A 81 -8.95 -1.61 10.67
CA GLN A 81 -9.79 -2.16 9.59
C GLN A 81 -10.41 -1.05 8.74
N LEU A 82 -10.83 0.07 9.35
CA LEU A 82 -11.24 1.26 8.59
C LEU A 82 -10.11 1.81 7.70
N LEU A 83 -8.88 1.87 8.23
CA LEU A 83 -7.71 2.30 7.45
C LEU A 83 -7.41 1.33 6.31
N MET A 84 -7.47 0.01 6.58
CA MET A 84 -7.27 -1.04 5.58
C MET A 84 -8.32 -0.92 4.46
N ALA A 85 -9.60 -0.79 4.81
CA ALA A 85 -10.69 -0.62 3.85
C ALA A 85 -10.50 0.65 2.99
N ARG A 86 -10.14 1.77 3.62
CA ARG A 86 -9.85 3.02 2.89
C ARG A 86 -8.66 2.85 1.93
N LYS A 87 -7.57 2.21 2.37
CA LYS A 87 -6.38 1.95 1.56
C LYS A 87 -6.72 1.05 0.36
N GLN A 88 -7.52 0.00 0.58
CA GLN A 88 -8.00 -0.87 -0.49
C GLN A 88 -8.90 -0.12 -1.48
N MET A 89 -9.81 0.74 -1.01
CA MET A 89 -10.66 1.55 -1.88
C MET A 89 -9.83 2.46 -2.78
N VAL A 90 -8.82 3.15 -2.22
CA VAL A 90 -7.92 4.02 -3.01
C VAL A 90 -7.14 3.21 -4.04
N LYS A 91 -6.57 2.06 -3.64
CA LYS A 91 -5.86 1.15 -4.56
C LYS A 91 -6.78 0.66 -5.70
N ARG A 92 -8.02 0.31 -5.39
CA ARG A 92 -9.03 -0.12 -6.37
C ARG A 92 -9.36 1.01 -7.35
N ARG A 93 -9.55 2.24 -6.86
CA ARG A 93 -9.78 3.43 -7.71
C ARG A 93 -8.60 3.70 -8.64
N SER A 94 -7.37 3.66 -8.12
CA SER A 94 -6.15 3.84 -8.92
C SER A 94 -6.02 2.77 -10.00
N LYS A 95 -6.23 1.48 -9.67
CA LYS A 95 -6.20 0.38 -10.65
C LYS A 95 -7.27 0.53 -11.74
N LYS A 96 -8.50 0.94 -11.37
CA LYS A 96 -9.58 1.21 -12.34
C LYS A 96 -9.21 2.35 -13.29
N LYS A 97 -8.67 3.46 -12.77
CA LYS A 97 -8.23 4.61 -13.58
C LYS A 97 -7.10 4.22 -14.53
N SER A 98 -6.10 3.48 -14.04
CA SER A 98 -5.00 2.98 -14.85
C SER A 98 -5.50 2.06 -15.97
N LYS A 99 -6.36 1.08 -15.66
CA LYS A 99 -6.94 0.17 -16.66
C LYS A 99 -7.73 0.93 -17.74
N ALA A 100 -8.55 1.91 -17.35
CA ALA A 100 -9.30 2.73 -18.29
C ALA A 100 -8.37 3.55 -19.21
N LYS A 101 -7.29 4.12 -18.67
CA LYS A 101 -6.29 4.87 -19.45
C LYS A 101 -5.64 3.98 -20.51
N TYR A 102 -5.15 2.79 -20.12
CA TYR A 102 -4.49 1.88 -21.06
C TYR A 102 -5.45 1.36 -22.13
N ARG A 103 -6.70 1.05 -21.76
CA ARG A 103 -7.73 0.64 -22.72
C ARG A 103 -8.01 1.73 -23.76
N LYS A 104 -8.14 2.99 -23.33
CA LYS A 104 -8.36 4.13 -24.25
C LYS A 104 -7.19 4.31 -25.22
N LEU A 105 -5.95 4.19 -24.74
CA LEU A 105 -4.75 4.26 -25.58
C LEU A 105 -4.67 3.11 -26.59
N GLU A 106 -5.13 1.91 -26.22
CA GLU A 106 -5.17 0.75 -27.11
C GLU A 106 -6.25 0.91 -28.19
N GLU A 107 -7.42 1.42 -27.81
CA GLU A 107 -8.50 1.77 -28.75
C GLU A 107 -8.06 2.89 -29.71
N GLU A 108 -7.44 3.97 -29.21
CA GLU A 108 -6.89 5.07 -30.03
C GLU A 108 -5.82 4.57 -31.00
N LYS A 109 -4.90 3.71 -30.54
CA LYS A 109 -3.89 3.09 -31.41
C LYS A 109 -4.51 2.21 -32.49
N LYS A 110 -5.56 1.47 -32.14
CA LYS A 110 -6.25 0.60 -33.09
C LYS A 110 -6.96 1.42 -34.17
N THR A 111 -7.66 2.48 -33.77
CA THR A 111 -8.30 3.41 -34.71
C THR A 111 -7.28 4.13 -35.60
N GLU A 112 -6.11 4.51 -35.04
CA GLU A 112 -5.03 5.14 -35.80
C GLU A 112 -4.44 4.14 -36.82
N SER A 113 -4.20 2.88 -36.42
CA SER A 113 -3.73 1.85 -37.35
C SER A 113 -4.75 1.50 -38.44
N GLU A 114 -6.05 1.50 -38.13
CA GLU A 114 -7.12 1.25 -39.10
C GLU A 114 -7.20 2.40 -40.12
N SER A 115 -7.13 3.66 -39.68
CA SER A 115 -7.13 4.83 -40.58
C SER A 115 -5.90 4.92 -41.48
N ASN A 116 -4.73 4.45 -41.02
CA ASN A 116 -3.50 4.47 -41.80
C ASN A 116 -3.53 3.42 -42.93
N VAL A 117 -4.14 2.24 -42.66
CA VAL A 117 -4.33 1.18 -43.68
C VAL A 117 -5.34 1.61 -44.74
N GLU A 118 -6.42 2.30 -44.36
CA GLU A 118 -7.40 2.85 -45.30
C GLU A 118 -6.80 3.93 -46.22
N THR A 119 -5.96 4.81 -45.67
CA THR A 119 -5.28 5.87 -46.44
C THR A 119 -4.26 5.28 -47.43
N GLU A 120 -3.55 4.22 -47.05
CA GLU A 120 -2.60 3.53 -47.94
C GLU A 120 -3.31 2.83 -49.12
N GLN A 121 -4.53 2.29 -48.93
CA GLN A 121 -5.31 1.67 -50.00
C GLN A 121 -5.86 2.69 -51.01
N GLU A 122 -6.31 3.87 -50.57
CA GLU A 122 -6.78 4.94 -51.48
C GLU A 122 -5.67 5.49 -52.39
N THR A 123 -4.42 5.53 -51.92
CA THR A 123 -3.28 6.01 -52.74
C THR A 123 -2.84 5.04 -53.85
N THR A 124 -3.28 3.78 -53.83
CA THR A 124 -2.86 2.76 -54.80
C THR A 124 -3.76 2.64 -56.05
N ILE A 125 -4.83 3.43 -56.16
CA ILE A 125 -5.87 3.25 -57.20
C ILE A 125 -5.75 4.28 -58.36
N VAL A 126 -4.75 5.16 -58.36
CA VAL A 126 -4.56 6.14 -59.44
C VAL A 126 -3.20 5.92 -60.10
N ASP A 127 -3.14 5.09 -61.14
CA ASP A 127 -2.17 5.17 -62.26
C ASP A 127 -2.27 3.90 -63.13
N GLU A 128 -3.33 3.72 -63.93
CA GLU A 128 -3.29 2.63 -64.95
C GLU A 128 -4.04 2.82 -66.27
N ASP A 129 -4.53 4.01 -66.66
CA ASP A 129 -5.02 4.20 -68.04
C ASP A 129 -4.73 5.63 -68.57
N GLU A 130 -3.53 5.83 -69.13
CA GLU A 130 -3.29 6.85 -70.16
C GLU A 130 -3.75 6.32 -71.53
N ASP A 131 -4.41 7.20 -72.28
CA ASP A 131 -5.24 6.97 -73.47
C ASP A 131 -4.60 6.22 -74.66
N ILE A 132 -5.48 5.46 -75.33
CA ILE A 132 -5.28 4.78 -76.63
C ILE A 132 -4.96 5.80 -77.74
N ILE A 133 -3.91 5.50 -78.51
CA ILE A 133 -3.48 6.22 -79.72
C ILE A 133 -4.58 6.14 -80.81
N VAL A 134 -5.08 7.29 -81.26
CA VAL A 134 -5.90 7.42 -82.48
C VAL A 134 -4.99 7.41 -83.71
N VAL A 135 -5.17 6.43 -84.61
CA VAL A 135 -4.57 6.43 -85.96
C VAL A 135 -5.70 6.53 -87.00
N LYS A 136 -5.68 7.67 -87.71
CA LYS A 136 -6.34 8.07 -88.98
C LYS A 136 -7.64 7.40 -89.41
#